data_AF-A0A1G6LY00-F1
#
_entry.id   AF-A0A1G6LY00-F1
#
_cell.length_a   1.000
_cell.length_b   1.000
_cell.length_c   1.000
_cell.angle_alpha   90.00
_cell.angle_beta   90.00
_cell.angle_gamma   90.00
#
_symmetry.space_group_name_H-M   'P 1'
#
loop_
_entity.id
_entity.type
_entity.pdbx_description
1 polymer ?
#
loop_
_entity_poly.entity_id
_entity_poly.type
_entity_poly.pdbx_seq_one_letter_code
_entity_poly.pdbx_strand_id
1 'polypeptide(L)'
;MRGKAALVVGLVAGYVLGARAGRQRYEQIKEQADKVWSQPAVQGQVEKVKALGVSALKSVPGVVWKGAKSVTGAASGSGTVQERAERAGRAAKQSAHEVADVVEDSVDDAKQAEKTATARAKAAQSGSDASGS
;
A
#
# COMPACT_ATOMS: atom_id res chain seq x y z
N MET A 1 -14.88 -7.23 4.01
CA MET A 1 -14.23 -6.57 5.17
C MET A 1 -13.51 -5.32 4.68
N ARG A 2 -14.27 -4.32 4.22
CA ARG A 2 -13.79 -3.27 3.30
C ARG A 2 -12.86 -2.23 3.97
N GLY A 3 -13.09 -1.93 5.25
CA GLY A 3 -12.28 -0.95 5.98
C GLY A 3 -10.92 -1.44 6.49
N LYS A 4 -10.62 -2.75 6.43
CA LYS A 4 -9.45 -3.31 7.14
C LYS A 4 -8.12 -2.96 6.47
N ALA A 5 -8.05 -2.98 5.14
CA ALA A 5 -6.83 -2.64 4.41
C ALA A 5 -6.46 -1.16 4.59
N ALA A 6 -7.43 -0.27 4.43
CA ALA A 6 -7.25 1.16 4.68
C ALA A 6 -6.84 1.46 6.13
N LEU A 7 -7.39 0.72 7.11
CA LEU A 7 -7.01 0.85 8.52
C LEU A 7 -5.56 0.41 8.78
N VAL A 8 -5.10 -0.66 8.14
CA VAL A 8 -3.69 -1.10 8.24
C VAL A 8 -2.76 -0.08 7.59
N VAL A 9 -3.09 0.42 6.39
CA VAL A 9 -2.27 1.43 5.70
C VAL A 9 -2.20 2.73 6.52
N GLY A 10 -3.33 3.20 7.04
CA GLY A 10 -3.39 4.39 7.90
C GLY A 10 -2.61 4.21 9.20
N LEU A 11 -2.65 3.03 9.81
CA LEU A 11 -1.89 2.70 11.02
C LEU A 11 -0.38 2.72 10.75
N VAL A 12 0.09 2.14 9.65
CA VAL A 12 1.51 2.15 9.26
C VAL A 12 1.97 3.59 9.00
N ALA A 13 1.21 4.35 8.21
CA ALA A 13 1.54 5.75 7.91
C ALA A 13 1.56 6.62 9.19
N GLY A 14 0.58 6.44 10.08
CA GLY A 14 0.51 7.12 11.37
C GLY A 14 1.64 6.74 12.32
N TYR A 15 2.05 5.47 12.34
CA TYR A 15 3.15 4.99 13.18
C TYR A 15 4.50 5.58 12.74
N VAL A 16 4.77 5.67 11.43
CA VAL A 16 6.00 6.28 10.91
C VAL A 16 6.05 7.79 11.20
N LEU A 17 4.92 8.48 11.04
CA LEU A 17 4.84 9.91 11.32
C LEU A 17 4.93 10.20 12.83
N GLY A 18 4.33 9.35 13.68
CA GLY A 18 4.35 9.47 15.14
C GLY A 18 5.68 9.08 15.79
N ALA A 19 6.41 8.12 15.22
CA ALA A 19 7.71 7.68 15.74
C ALA A 19 8.82 8.74 15.62
N ARG A 20 8.61 9.82 14.85
CA ARG A 20 9.63 10.85 14.58
C ARG A 20 9.97 11.75 15.78
N ALA A 21 9.22 11.68 16.89
CA ALA A 21 9.43 12.54 18.06
C ALA A 21 10.57 12.07 19.01
N GLY A 22 11.15 10.88 18.83
CA GLY A 22 12.15 10.30 19.73
C GLY A 22 13.52 10.05 19.09
N ARG A 23 14.34 11.08 18.90
CA ARG A 23 15.65 10.98 18.20
C ARG A 23 16.61 9.90 18.74
N GLN A 24 16.64 9.65 20.05
CA GLN A 24 17.55 8.64 20.63
C GLN A 24 17.09 7.18 20.45
N ARG A 25 15.77 6.96 20.36
CA ARG A 25 15.17 5.62 20.13
C ARG A 25 15.01 5.33 18.65
N TYR A 26 14.90 6.37 17.82
CA TYR A 26 14.78 6.25 16.36
C TYR A 26 16.00 5.57 15.75
N GLU A 27 17.21 5.93 16.18
CA GLU A 27 18.45 5.34 15.67
C GLU A 27 18.52 3.82 15.96
N GLN A 28 18.18 3.39 17.17
CA GLN A 28 18.16 1.96 17.55
C GLN A 28 17.10 1.18 16.76
N ILE A 29 15.90 1.76 16.60
CA ILE A 29 14.82 1.14 15.83
C ILE A 29 15.17 1.09 14.35
N LYS A 30 15.84 2.12 13.83
CA LYS A 30 16.27 2.21 12.44
C LYS A 30 17.33 1.15 12.12
N GLU A 31 18.31 0.96 12.99
CA GLU A 31 19.34 -0.06 12.80
C GLU A 31 18.76 -1.48 12.82
N GLN A 32 17.78 -1.73 13.70
CA GLN A 32 17.03 -2.98 13.71
C GLN A 32 16.14 -3.15 12.47
N ALA A 33 15.50 -2.08 12.02
CA ALA A 33 14.69 -2.07 10.81
C ALA A 33 15.55 -2.33 9.57
N ASP A 34 16.73 -1.72 9.46
CA ASP A 34 17.68 -1.95 8.37
C ASP A 34 18.19 -3.39 8.36
N LYS A 35 18.41 -3.99 9.53
CA LYS A 35 18.79 -5.41 9.64
C LYS A 35 17.67 -6.36 9.20
N VAL A 36 16.41 -6.00 9.41
CA VAL A 36 15.25 -6.75 8.91
C VAL A 36 15.05 -6.52 7.41
N TRP A 37 15.21 -5.27 6.95
CA TRP A 37 15.04 -4.88 5.56
C TRP A 37 16.10 -5.49 4.63
N SER A 38 17.32 -5.66 5.15
CA SER A 38 18.42 -6.28 4.41
C SER A 38 18.29 -7.80 4.25
N GLN A 39 17.33 -8.46 4.93
CA GLN A 39 17.14 -9.90 4.78
C GLN A 39 16.66 -10.25 3.36
N PRO A 40 17.22 -11.30 2.73
CA PRO A 40 16.88 -11.68 1.36
C PRO A 40 15.41 -12.06 1.18
N ALA A 41 14.76 -12.58 2.23
CA ALA A 41 13.32 -12.86 2.23
C ALA A 41 12.48 -11.58 2.06
N VAL A 42 12.89 -10.48 2.69
CA VAL A 42 12.21 -9.18 2.60
C VAL A 42 12.51 -8.53 1.26
N GLN A 43 13.77 -8.56 0.80
CA GLN A 43 14.12 -8.02 -0.52
C GLN A 43 13.37 -8.73 -1.66
N GLY A 44 13.29 -10.07 -1.63
CA GLY A 44 12.56 -10.83 -2.66
C GLY A 44 11.05 -10.56 -2.67
N GLN A 45 10.45 -10.22 -1.53
CA GLN A 45 9.06 -9.78 -1.47
C GLN A 45 8.89 -8.33 -1.93
N VAL A 46 9.79 -7.43 -1.52
CA VAL A 46 9.81 -6.03 -1.95
C VAL A 46 9.99 -5.93 -3.46
N GLU A 47 10.86 -6.75 -4.07
CA GLU A 47 11.05 -6.78 -5.53
C GLU A 47 9.80 -7.24 -6.28
N LYS A 48 9.10 -8.28 -5.78
CA LYS A 48 7.83 -8.72 -6.36
C LYS A 48 6.76 -7.64 -6.28
N VAL A 49 6.64 -6.98 -5.13
CA VAL A 49 5.70 -5.86 -4.93
C VAL A 49 6.11 -4.66 -5.78
N LYS A 50 7.41 -4.38 -5.92
CA LYS A 50 7.94 -3.30 -6.77
C LYS A 50 7.69 -3.58 -8.24
N ALA A 51 7.81 -4.82 -8.69
CA ALA A 51 7.50 -5.21 -10.07
C ALA A 51 6.00 -5.00 -10.38
N LEU A 52 5.11 -5.39 -9.45
CA LEU A 52 3.67 -5.17 -9.56
C LEU A 52 3.31 -3.68 -9.47
N GLY A 53 3.89 -2.97 -8.52
CA GLY A 53 3.64 -1.55 -8.26
C GLY A 53 4.17 -0.62 -9.35
N VAL A 54 5.34 -0.90 -9.94
CA VAL A 54 5.88 -0.12 -11.08
C VAL A 54 5.02 -0.34 -12.33
N SER A 55 4.46 -1.54 -12.52
CA SER A 55 3.52 -1.83 -13.61
C SER A 55 2.19 -1.06 -13.43
N ALA A 56 1.63 -1.10 -12.23
CA ALA A 56 0.41 -0.35 -11.87
C ALA A 56 0.62 1.18 -11.94
N LEU A 57 1.78 1.67 -11.47
CA LEU A 57 2.10 3.09 -11.50
C LEU A 57 2.29 3.63 -12.94
N LYS A 58 2.79 2.79 -13.86
CA LYS A 58 2.90 3.14 -15.29
C LYS A 58 1.55 3.22 -16.00
N SER A 59 0.52 2.57 -15.48
CA SER A 59 -0.81 2.51 -16.08
C SER A 59 -1.83 3.46 -15.44
N VAL A 60 -1.45 4.14 -14.34
CA VAL A 60 -2.34 5.10 -13.65
C VAL A 60 -1.73 6.51 -13.57
N PRO A 61 -1.65 7.27 -14.68
CA PRO A 61 -1.26 8.68 -14.66
C PRO A 61 -2.23 9.57 -13.87
N GLY A 62 -3.52 9.21 -13.86
CA GLY A 62 -4.59 10.02 -13.29
C GLY A 62 -4.53 10.18 -11.76
N VAL A 63 -4.21 9.11 -11.03
CA VAL A 63 -4.20 9.11 -9.56
C VAL A 63 -2.96 9.86 -9.02
N VAL A 64 -1.81 9.74 -9.69
CA VAL A 64 -0.61 10.51 -9.37
C VAL A 64 -0.84 12.01 -9.59
N TRP A 65 -1.45 12.39 -10.71
CA TRP A 65 -1.73 13.78 -11.02
C TRP A 65 -2.79 14.39 -10.08
N LYS A 66 -3.82 13.62 -9.73
CA LYS A 66 -4.90 14.05 -8.82
C LYS A 66 -4.41 14.13 -7.36
N GLY A 67 -3.52 13.24 -6.96
CA GLY A 67 -2.82 13.30 -5.67
C GLY A 67 -1.97 14.56 -5.52
N ALA A 68 -1.17 14.90 -6.53
CA ALA A 68 -0.37 16.12 -6.51
C ALA A 68 -1.24 17.39 -6.46
N LYS A 69 -2.30 17.46 -7.30
CA LYS A 69 -3.16 18.65 -7.39
C LYS A 69 -4.02 18.88 -6.14
N SER A 70 -4.47 17.81 -5.49
CA SER A 70 -5.27 17.90 -4.25
C SER A 70 -4.44 18.41 -3.06
N VAL A 71 -3.17 18.00 -2.95
CA VAL A 71 -2.25 18.50 -1.93
C VAL A 71 -1.93 19.98 -2.15
N THR A 72 -1.64 20.40 -3.39
CA THR A 72 -1.37 21.81 -3.72
C THR A 72 -2.63 22.69 -3.56
N GLY A 73 -3.81 22.17 -3.90
CA GLY A 73 -5.09 22.86 -3.70
C GLY A 73 -5.44 23.06 -2.22
N ALA A 74 -5.17 22.08 -1.36
CA ALA A 74 -5.33 22.21 0.08
C ALA A 74 -4.30 23.19 0.71
N ALA A 75 -3.13 23.33 0.10
CA ALA A 75 -2.05 24.20 0.56
C ALA A 75 -2.19 25.68 0.15
N SER A 76 -3.12 26.02 -0.75
CA SER A 76 -3.27 27.39 -1.29
C SER A 76 -4.49 28.16 -0.75
N GLY A 77 -5.37 27.53 0.03
CA GLY A 77 -6.56 28.19 0.57
C GLY A 77 -6.25 29.20 1.68
N SER A 78 -6.58 30.48 1.48
CA SER A 78 -6.60 31.49 2.53
C SER A 78 -7.87 31.35 3.39
N GLY A 79 -7.73 31.56 4.71
CA GLY A 79 -8.82 31.42 5.69
C GLY A 79 -8.30 31.16 7.09
N THR A 80 -9.20 31.17 8.07
CA THR A 80 -8.84 30.84 9.46
C THR A 80 -8.36 29.39 9.57
N VAL A 81 -7.50 29.11 10.56
CA VAL A 81 -6.88 27.77 10.75
C VAL A 81 -7.94 26.67 10.84
N GLN A 82 -9.09 26.96 11.45
CA GLN A 82 -10.19 26.01 11.63
C GLN A 82 -10.90 25.66 10.30
N GLU A 83 -11.23 26.66 9.50
CA GLU A 83 -11.84 26.46 8.18
C GLU A 83 -10.91 25.73 7.21
N ARG A 84 -9.61 25.99 7.33
CA ARG A 84 -8.58 25.32 6.53
C ARG A 84 -8.43 23.86 6.95
N ALA A 85 -8.46 23.57 8.25
CA ALA A 85 -8.44 22.22 8.78
C ALA A 85 -9.69 21.42 8.35
N GLU A 86 -10.87 22.03 8.38
CA GLU A 86 -12.10 21.37 7.92
C GLU A 86 -12.11 21.09 6.42
N ARG A 87 -11.66 22.04 5.59
CA ARG A 87 -11.54 21.82 4.14
C ARG A 87 -10.49 20.76 3.82
N ALA A 88 -9.33 20.81 4.48
CA ALA A 88 -8.29 19.80 4.33
C ALA A 88 -8.78 18.42 4.80
N GLY A 89 -9.53 18.35 5.90
CA GLY A 89 -10.13 17.12 6.41
C GLY A 89 -11.16 16.52 5.43
N ARG A 90 -12.01 17.34 4.83
CA ARG A 90 -12.98 16.89 3.80
C ARG A 90 -12.29 16.40 2.53
N ALA A 91 -11.29 17.14 2.04
CA ALA A 91 -10.50 16.77 0.87
C ALA A 91 -9.70 15.47 1.12
N ALA A 92 -9.09 15.34 2.29
CA ALA A 92 -8.38 14.12 2.70
C ALA A 92 -9.31 12.92 2.82
N LYS A 93 -10.55 13.10 3.30
CA LYS A 93 -11.55 12.04 3.38
C LYS A 93 -11.97 11.55 1.98
N GLN A 94 -12.16 12.47 1.03
CA GLN A 94 -12.44 12.11 -0.36
C GLN A 94 -11.27 11.39 -1.04
N SER A 95 -10.04 11.88 -0.87
CA SER A 95 -8.86 11.22 -1.43
C SER A 95 -8.60 9.85 -0.80
N ALA A 96 -8.88 9.70 0.50
CA ALA A 96 -8.78 8.41 1.19
C ALA A 96 -9.78 7.37 0.65
N HIS A 97 -11.00 7.79 0.29
CA HIS A 97 -11.98 6.89 -0.33
C HIS A 97 -11.52 6.42 -1.72
N GLU A 98 -11.03 7.32 -2.57
CA GLU A 98 -10.56 6.97 -3.92
C GLU A 98 -9.32 6.04 -3.88
N VAL A 99 -8.40 6.26 -2.94
CA VAL A 99 -7.25 5.37 -2.74
C VAL A 99 -7.67 4.02 -2.15
N ALA A 100 -8.67 4.00 -1.27
CA ALA A 100 -9.18 2.75 -0.70
C ALA A 100 -9.80 1.86 -1.79
N ASP A 101 -10.57 2.43 -2.71
CA ASP A 101 -11.17 1.69 -3.83
C ASP A 101 -10.10 1.06 -4.73
N VAL A 102 -9.06 1.82 -5.09
CA VAL A 102 -7.94 1.32 -5.92
C VAL A 102 -7.14 0.22 -5.22
N VAL A 103 -6.98 0.34 -3.90
CA VAL A 103 -6.30 -0.68 -3.09
C VAL A 103 -7.16 -1.94 -2.97
N GLU A 104 -8.48 -1.84 -2.82
CA GLU A 104 -9.37 -3.00 -2.83
C GLU A 104 -9.32 -3.73 -4.17
N ASP A 105 -9.40 -3.01 -5.28
CA ASP A 105 -9.35 -3.58 -6.63
C ASP A 105 -8.03 -4.34 -6.86
N SER A 106 -6.90 -3.74 -6.47
CA SER A 106 -5.57 -4.36 -6.55
C SER A 106 -5.43 -5.60 -5.66
N VAL A 107 -6.05 -5.60 -4.48
CA VAL A 107 -6.01 -6.73 -3.54
C VAL A 107 -6.87 -7.89 -4.03
N ASP A 108 -8.02 -7.60 -4.63
CA ASP A 108 -8.90 -8.63 -5.18
C ASP A 108 -8.31 -9.27 -6.44
N ASP A 109 -7.65 -8.49 -7.30
CA ASP A 109 -6.86 -9.00 -8.43
C ASP A 109 -5.72 -9.91 -7.97
N ALA A 110 -4.99 -9.51 -6.92
CA ALA A 110 -3.91 -10.33 -6.35
C ALA A 110 -4.44 -11.65 -5.77
N LYS A 111 -5.59 -11.64 -5.08
CA LYS A 111 -6.23 -12.86 -4.57
C LYS A 111 -6.73 -13.78 -5.68
N GLN A 112 -7.25 -13.22 -6.78
CA GLN A 112 -7.69 -14.02 -7.92
C GLN A 112 -6.50 -14.67 -8.65
N ALA A 113 -5.41 -13.94 -8.80
CA ALA A 113 -4.16 -14.47 -9.35
C ALA A 113 -3.61 -15.62 -8.50
N GLU A 114 -3.59 -15.48 -7.17
CA GLU A 114 -3.21 -16.57 -6.27
C GLU A 114 -4.10 -17.80 -6.41
N LYS A 115 -5.43 -17.64 -6.36
CA LYS A 115 -6.37 -18.78 -6.49
C LYS A 115 -6.17 -19.54 -7.80
N THR A 116 -5.95 -18.82 -8.89
CA THR A 116 -5.71 -19.40 -10.22
C THR A 116 -4.37 -20.16 -10.25
N ALA A 117 -3.32 -19.59 -9.65
CA ALA A 117 -2.02 -20.23 -9.53
C ALA A 117 -2.07 -21.50 -8.66
N THR A 118 -2.77 -21.44 -7.51
CA THR A 118 -2.96 -22.59 -6.61
C THR A 118 -3.78 -23.70 -7.26
N ALA A 119 -4.84 -23.37 -8.01
CA ALA A 119 -5.62 -24.37 -8.74
C ALA A 119 -4.80 -25.06 -9.83
N ARG A 120 -3.97 -24.29 -10.55
CA ARG A 120 -3.08 -24.81 -11.59
C ARG A 120 -1.96 -25.68 -11.02
N ALA A 121 -1.41 -25.30 -9.86
CA ALA A 121 -0.45 -26.11 -9.12
C ALA A 121 -1.05 -27.45 -8.64
N LYS A 122 -2.29 -27.41 -8.13
CA LYS A 122 -3.01 -28.62 -7.68
C LYS A 122 -3.35 -29.57 -8.84
N ALA A 123 -3.72 -29.03 -10.00
CA ALA A 123 -3.98 -29.83 -11.20
C ALA A 123 -2.71 -30.49 -11.77
N ALA A 124 -1.56 -29.81 -11.70
CA ALA A 124 -0.27 -30.38 -12.08
C ALA A 124 0.15 -31.53 -11.13
N GLN A 125 -0.19 -31.43 -9.85
CA GLN A 125 0.13 -32.45 -8.85
C GLN A 125 -0.77 -33.69 -8.94
N SER A 126 -2.03 -33.57 -9.37
CA SER A 126 -2.91 -34.74 -9.61
C SER A 126 -2.62 -35.49 -10.92
N GLY A 127 -1.92 -34.86 -11.87
CA GLY A 127 -1.52 -35.50 -13.14
C GLY A 127 -0.29 -36.40 -13.01
N SER A 128 0.58 -36.16 -12.03
CA SER A 128 1.76 -37.00 -11.76
C SER A 128 1.40 -38.34 -11.10
N ASP A 129 0.29 -38.41 -10.38
CA ASP A 129 -0.15 -39.64 -9.68
C ASP A 129 -0.84 -40.66 -10.62
N ALA A 130 -1.29 -40.24 -11.82
CA ALA A 130 -2.02 -41.09 -12.77
C ALA A 130 -1.13 -41.76 -13.84
N SER A 131 0.16 -41.43 -13.93
CA SER A 131 1.12 -42.03 -14.87
C SER A 131 2.05 -43.07 -14.22
N GLY A 132 1.87 -43.35 -12.93
CA GLY A 132 2.68 -44.28 -12.14
C GLY A 132 1.89 -45.51 -11.69
N SER A 133 1.22 -46.21 -12.61
CA SER A 133 0.66 -47.55 -12.42
C SER A 133 0.89 -48.39 -13.66
#